data_AF-A0A9D4R762-F1
#
_entry.id   AF-A0A9D4R762-F1
#
_cell.length_a   1.000
_cell.length_b   1.000
_cell.length_c   1.000
_cell.angle_alpha   90.00
_cell.angle_beta   90.00
_cell.angle_gamma   90.00
#
_symmetry.space_group_name_H-M   'P 1'
#
loop_
_entity.id
_entity.type
_entity.pdbx_description
1 polymer ?
#
loop_
_entity_poly.entity_id
_entity_poly.type
_entity_poly.pdbx_seq_one_letter_code
_entity_poly.pdbx_strand_id
1 'polypeptide(L)'
;MRLHSQFLPRRRKKSENIGNTTVILTFYTRHLQEGQFALELYIGTEDNPNYIEPAPMEYTQSDLPISPSGKIIDYLLNPAHALRDLLPEVDDPYLFELERLVTTMKNVN
;
A
#
# COMPACT_ATOMS: atom_id res chain seq x y z
N MET A 1 20.14 27.09 -8.01
CA MET A 1 19.91 26.58 -6.65
C MET A 1 19.73 25.06 -6.75
N ARG A 2 20.75 24.27 -6.40
CA ARG A 2 20.73 22.80 -6.51
C ARG A 2 20.21 22.24 -5.17
N LEU A 3 19.03 21.62 -5.19
CA LEU A 3 18.59 20.78 -4.07
C LEU A 3 19.39 19.48 -4.11
N HIS A 4 20.40 19.39 -3.26
CA HIS A 4 21.07 18.14 -2.90
C HIS A 4 20.10 17.34 -2.04
N SER A 5 19.24 16.53 -2.66
CA SER A 5 18.50 15.50 -1.92
C SER A 5 19.43 14.32 -1.69
N GLN A 6 20.08 14.29 -0.53
CA GLN A 6 20.68 13.08 0.00
C GLN A 6 19.55 12.14 0.39
N PHE A 7 19.05 11.36 -0.57
CA PHE A 7 18.28 10.16 -0.28
C PHE A 7 19.19 9.18 0.47
N LEU A 8 19.13 9.21 1.80
CA LEU A 8 19.75 8.17 2.62
C LEU A 8 19.13 6.82 2.25
N PRO A 9 19.91 5.78 1.94
CA PRO A 9 19.37 4.49 1.55
C PRO A 9 18.82 3.80 2.81
N ARG A 10 17.51 3.94 3.07
CA ARG A 10 16.80 2.94 3.89
C ARG A 10 16.61 1.66 3.07
N ARG A 11 17.71 1.03 2.64
CA ARG A 11 17.70 -0.39 2.26
C ARG A 11 17.58 -1.18 3.56
N ARG A 12 16.37 -1.48 4.00
CA ARG A 12 16.16 -2.59 4.96
C ARG A 12 16.66 -3.86 4.27
N LYS A 13 17.36 -4.70 5.06
CA LYS A 13 17.93 -6.01 4.70
C LYS A 13 17.21 -6.63 3.50
N LYS A 14 17.98 -6.95 2.46
CA LYS A 14 17.61 -8.02 1.52
C LYS A 14 17.56 -9.30 2.35
N SER A 15 16.45 -9.56 3.04
CA SER A 15 16.13 -10.94 3.34
C SER A 15 15.79 -11.54 1.99
N GLU A 16 16.41 -12.67 1.69
CA GLU A 16 15.96 -13.57 0.64
C GLU A 16 14.56 -14.07 1.05
N ASN A 17 13.56 -13.18 0.97
CA ASN A 17 12.18 -13.56 1.23
C ASN A 17 11.70 -14.27 -0.02
N ILE A 18 11.68 -15.59 0.06
CA ILE A 18 11.01 -16.48 -0.91
C ILE A 18 9.65 -15.87 -1.26
N GLY A 19 9.37 -15.74 -2.56
CA GLY A 19 8.10 -15.20 -3.07
C GLY A 19 7.95 -13.68 -3.08
N ASN A 20 9.04 -12.93 -3.26
CA ASN A 20 8.94 -11.52 -3.65
C ASN A 20 9.76 -11.30 -4.91
N THR A 21 9.27 -10.45 -5.81
CA THR A 21 9.95 -10.05 -7.02
C THR A 21 10.18 -8.54 -7.06
N THR A 22 11.13 -8.12 -7.87
CA THR A 22 11.42 -6.72 -8.12
C THR A 22 11.16 -6.42 -9.59
N VAL A 23 10.30 -5.44 -9.85
CA VAL A 23 9.97 -5.01 -11.21
C VAL A 23 10.38 -3.56 -11.39
N ILE A 24 10.91 -3.22 -12.57
CA ILE A 24 11.18 -1.85 -12.97
C ILE A 24 10.06 -1.44 -13.92
N LEU A 25 9.35 -0.37 -13.59
CA LEU A 25 8.26 0.17 -14.40
C LEU A 25 8.41 1.67 -14.63
N THR A 26 7.70 2.19 -15.62
CA THR A 26 7.63 3.63 -15.87
C THR A 26 6.59 4.25 -14.96
N PHE A 27 7.02 5.16 -14.09
CA PHE A 27 6.16 5.99 -13.26
C PHE A 27 5.79 7.27 -14.00
N TYR A 28 4.49 7.56 -14.05
CA TYR A 28 3.93 8.77 -14.65
C TYR A 28 3.55 9.74 -13.54
N THR A 29 4.18 10.91 -13.53
CA THR A 29 3.87 11.96 -12.54
C THR A 29 2.51 12.58 -12.84
N ARG A 30 1.89 13.17 -11.81
CA ARG A 30 0.62 13.89 -11.96
C ARG A 30 0.78 15.14 -12.83
N HIS A 31 1.89 15.85 -12.65
CA HIS A 31 2.18 17.05 -13.41
C HIS A 31 2.98 16.67 -14.65
N LEU A 32 2.36 16.71 -15.83
CA LEU A 32 2.99 16.33 -17.11
C LEU A 32 4.35 17.01 -17.37
N GLN A 33 4.58 18.18 -16.76
CA GLN A 33 5.85 18.93 -16.82
C GLN A 33 7.00 18.26 -16.06
N GLU A 34 6.70 17.44 -15.05
CA GLU A 34 7.67 16.67 -14.24
C GLU A 34 8.12 15.38 -14.93
N GLY A 35 7.43 14.98 -16.02
CA GLY A 35 7.82 13.87 -16.89
C GLY A 35 7.55 12.48 -16.31
N GLN A 36 8.25 11.49 -16.85
CA GLN A 36 8.17 10.08 -16.47
C GLN A 36 9.56 9.55 -16.11
N PHE A 37 9.64 8.61 -15.17
CA PHE A 37 10.91 8.00 -14.77
C PHE A 37 10.75 6.53 -14.39
N ALA A 38 11.84 5.79 -14.43
CA ALA A 38 11.85 4.39 -14.01
C ALA A 38 11.76 4.28 -12.48
N LEU A 39 10.84 3.45 -12.00
CA LEU A 39 10.62 3.15 -10.60
C LEU A 39 10.83 1.64 -10.36
N GLU A 40 11.61 1.31 -9.35
CA GLU A 40 11.81 -0.07 -8.88
C GLU A 40 10.76 -0.38 -7.80
N LEU A 41 9.89 -1.36 -8.06
CA LEU A 41 8.85 -1.83 -7.13
C LEU A 41 9.17 -3.22 -6.61
N TYR A 42 8.89 -3.43 -5.32
CA TYR A 42 8.90 -4.74 -4.68
C TYR A 42 7.47 -5.26 -4.58
N ILE A 43 7.22 -6.44 -5.13
CA ILE A 43 5.89 -7.06 -5.19
C ILE A 43 5.96 -8.46 -4.59
N GLY A 44 5.05 -8.79 -3.67
CA GLY A 44 4.85 -10.16 -3.20
C GLY A 44 4.19 -11.00 -4.29
N THR A 45 4.74 -12.19 -4.56
CA THR A 45 4.16 -13.16 -5.48
C THR A 45 3.33 -14.19 -4.72
N GLU A 46 2.59 -15.04 -5.44
CA GLU A 46 1.84 -16.15 -4.82
C GLU A 46 2.75 -17.17 -4.12
N ASP A 47 4.03 -17.22 -4.51
CA ASP A 47 5.04 -18.03 -3.82
C ASP A 47 5.45 -17.46 -2.45
N ASN A 48 4.95 -16.29 -2.05
CA ASN A 48 5.25 -15.71 -0.74
C ASN A 48 4.55 -16.58 0.32
N PRO A 49 5.25 -17.07 1.35
CA PRO A 49 4.61 -17.85 2.42
C PRO A 49 3.55 -17.05 3.21
N ASN A 50 3.52 -15.73 3.08
CA ASN A 50 2.50 -14.85 3.66
C ASN A 50 1.45 -14.39 2.64
N TYR A 51 1.47 -14.92 1.41
CA TYR A 51 0.40 -14.67 0.45
C TYR A 51 -0.89 -15.27 0.96
N ILE A 52 -1.93 -14.45 1.00
CA ILE A 52 -3.28 -14.87 1.33
C ILE A 52 -4.06 -14.80 0.03
N GLU A 53 -4.69 -15.91 -0.36
CA GLU A 53 -5.50 -15.96 -1.57
C GLU A 53 -6.57 -14.85 -1.57
N PRO A 54 -6.96 -14.34 -2.75
CA PRO A 54 -8.04 -13.37 -2.86
C PRO A 54 -9.30 -13.91 -2.17
N ALA A 55 -9.69 -13.25 -1.08
CA ALA A 55 -10.91 -13.56 -0.36
C ALA A 55 -11.99 -12.55 -0.75
N PRO A 56 -13.29 -12.92 -0.70
CA PRO A 56 -14.35 -11.93 -0.77
C PRO A 56 -14.15 -10.90 0.34
N MET A 57 -14.48 -9.64 0.06
CA MET A 57 -14.18 -8.50 0.96
C MET A 57 -14.80 -8.65 2.37
N GLU A 58 -15.86 -9.45 2.48
CA GLU A 58 -16.56 -9.82 3.71
C GLU A 58 -15.74 -10.79 4.59
N TYR A 59 -14.87 -11.62 3.99
CA TYR A 59 -14.02 -12.59 4.67
C TYR A 59 -12.67 -12.04 5.11
N THR A 60 -12.19 -10.94 4.50
CA THR A 60 -11.00 -10.20 4.97
C THR A 60 -11.18 -9.63 6.39
N GLN A 61 -12.41 -9.69 6.93
CA GLN A 61 -12.84 -9.06 8.18
C GLN A 61 -12.62 -9.92 9.44
N SER A 62 -12.58 -11.26 9.33
CA SER A 62 -12.84 -12.12 10.50
C SER A 62 -11.67 -12.32 11.46
N ASP A 63 -10.42 -12.08 11.08
CA ASP A 63 -9.25 -12.35 11.93
C ASP A 63 -8.12 -11.34 11.73
N LEU A 64 -8.40 -10.03 11.73
CA LEU A 64 -7.36 -9.01 11.55
C LEU A 64 -6.46 -8.90 12.80
N PRO A 65 -5.20 -9.40 12.76
CA PRO A 65 -4.34 -9.46 13.94
C PRO A 65 -3.81 -8.08 14.34
N ILE A 66 -3.43 -7.92 15.61
CA ILE A 66 -2.65 -6.77 16.05
C ILE A 66 -1.23 -6.93 15.50
N SER A 67 -0.82 -6.02 14.61
CA SER A 67 0.56 -6.02 14.10
C SER A 67 1.51 -5.38 15.13
N PRO A 68 2.80 -5.78 15.17
CA PRO A 68 3.80 -5.09 15.99
C PRO A 68 3.95 -3.60 15.66
N SER A 69 3.52 -3.19 14.46
CA SER A 69 3.61 -1.82 13.95
C SER A 69 2.40 -0.94 14.30
N GLY A 70 1.43 -1.47 15.06
CA GLY A 70 0.20 -0.78 15.43
C GLY A 70 -1.05 -1.55 15.01
N LYS A 71 -2.22 -0.89 15.13
CA LYS A 71 -3.50 -1.49 14.76
C LYS A 71 -3.49 -1.70 13.24
N ILE A 72 -3.69 -2.93 12.80
CA ILE A 72 -3.83 -3.30 11.38
C ILE A 72 -4.89 -2.46 10.67
N ILE A 73 -5.90 -2.01 11.41
CA ILE A 73 -6.92 -1.10 10.91
C ILE A 73 -6.30 0.22 10.44
N ASP A 74 -5.34 0.80 11.16
CA ASP A 74 -4.73 2.07 10.74
C ASP A 74 -3.90 1.88 9.46
N TYR A 75 -3.29 0.70 9.29
CA TYR A 75 -2.62 0.33 8.03
C TYR A 75 -3.59 0.24 6.85
N LEU A 76 -4.82 -0.24 7.07
CA LEU A 76 -5.86 -0.32 6.04
C LEU A 76 -6.52 1.04 5.73
N LEU A 77 -6.70 1.90 6.74
CA LEU A 77 -7.44 3.17 6.60
C LEU A 77 -6.56 4.34 6.15
N ASN A 78 -5.30 4.41 6.59
CA ASN A 78 -4.42 5.54 6.25
C ASN A 78 -4.22 5.72 4.73
N PRO A 79 -4.12 4.67 3.89
CA PRO A 79 -4.06 4.84 2.45
C PRO A 79 -5.30 5.53 1.87
N ALA A 80 -6.51 5.17 2.33
CA ALA A 80 -7.75 5.77 1.86
C ALA A 80 -7.81 7.27 2.20
N HIS A 81 -7.43 7.64 3.43
CA HIS A 81 -7.30 9.04 3.84
C HIS A 81 -6.26 9.79 2.99
N ALA A 82 -5.08 9.20 2.80
CA ALA A 82 -4.01 9.83 2.01
C ALA A 82 -4.42 10.05 0.56
N LEU A 83 -5.18 9.14 -0.06
CA LEU A 83 -5.73 9.37 -1.41
C LEU A 83 -6.70 10.53 -1.42
N ARG A 84 -7.64 10.63 -0.48
CA ARG A 84 -8.57 11.77 -0.44
C ARG A 84 -7.89 13.11 -0.22
N ASP A 85 -6.86 13.14 0.64
CA ASP A 85 -6.15 14.37 0.99
C ASP A 85 -5.21 14.83 -0.13
N LEU A 86 -4.49 13.90 -0.75
CA LEU A 86 -3.45 14.22 -1.73
C LEU A 86 -3.94 14.15 -3.19
N LEU A 87 -4.93 13.30 -3.47
CA LEU A 87 -5.40 12.90 -4.79
C LEU A 87 -6.94 12.82 -4.83
N PRO A 88 -7.67 13.90 -4.51
CA PRO A 88 -9.14 13.88 -4.43
C PRO A 88 -9.83 13.50 -5.75
N GLU A 89 -9.14 13.62 -6.87
CA GLU A 89 -9.58 13.20 -8.20
C GLU A 89 -9.50 11.68 -8.45
N VAL A 90 -8.77 10.94 -7.63
CA VAL A 90 -8.59 9.49 -7.78
C VAL A 90 -9.72 8.76 -7.08
N ASP A 91 -10.42 7.92 -7.85
CA ASP A 91 -11.41 6.97 -7.32
C ASP A 91 -10.81 5.56 -7.31
N ASP A 92 -10.61 5.01 -6.13
CA ASP A 92 -10.23 3.60 -5.92
C ASP A 92 -11.41 2.88 -5.22
N PRO A 93 -12.32 2.27 -5.99
CA PRO A 93 -13.53 1.66 -5.45
C PRO A 93 -13.25 0.54 -4.45
N TYR A 94 -12.17 -0.22 -4.67
CA TYR A 94 -11.81 -1.34 -3.79
C TYR A 94 -11.33 -0.81 -2.43
N LEU A 95 -10.41 0.16 -2.44
CA LEU A 95 -9.87 0.74 -1.21
C LEU A 95 -10.95 1.48 -0.40
N PHE A 96 -11.85 2.21 -1.08
CA PHE A 96 -12.92 2.94 -0.39
C PHE A 96 -14.03 2.03 0.14
N GLU A 97 -14.37 0.94 -0.54
CA GLU A 97 -15.31 -0.04 0.01
C GLU A 97 -14.69 -0.78 1.22
N LEU A 98 -13.40 -1.09 1.17
CA LEU A 98 -12.68 -1.68 2.30
C LEU A 98 -12.71 -0.75 3.53
N GLU A 99 -12.42 0.54 3.35
CA GLU A 99 -12.54 1.54 4.40
C GLU A 99 -13.96 1.62 4.98
N ARG A 100 -14.99 1.65 4.12
CA ARG A 100 -16.40 1.71 4.54
C ARG A 100 -16.75 0.52 5.44
N LEU A 101 -16.37 -0.68 5.04
CA LEU A 101 -16.60 -1.91 5.80
C LEU A 101 -15.91 -1.86 7.16
N VAL A 102 -14.61 -1.55 7.18
CA VAL A 102 -13.82 -1.50 8.41
C VAL A 102 -14.32 -0.41 9.38
N THR A 103 -14.75 0.74 8.86
CA THR A 103 -15.32 1.83 9.67
C THR A 103 -16.69 1.46 10.24
N THR A 104 -17.53 0.78 9.45
CA THR A 104 -18.84 0.30 9.92
C THR A 104 -18.69 -0.67 11.09
N MET A 105 -17.69 -1.57 11.05
CA MET A 105 -17.42 -2.47 12.17
C MET A 105 -16.97 -1.76 13.45
N LYS A 106 -16.13 -0.71 13.34
CA LYS A 106 -15.70 0.09 14.51
C LYS A 106 -16.87 0.72 15.26
N ASN A 107 -17.93 1.10 14.56
CA ASN A 107 -19.10 1.76 15.14
C ASN A 107 -20.10 0.79 15.80
N VAL A 108 -19.86 -0.53 15.68
CA VAL A 108 -20.74 -1.59 16.22
C VAL A 108 -20.17 -2.21 17.51
N ASN A 109 -18.97 -1.82 17.95
CA ASN A 109 -18.32 -2.30 19.19
C ASN A 109 -18.25 -1.23 20.28
#